data_AF-A0A2G1X8Y7-F1
#
_entry.id   AF-A0A2G1X8Y7-F1
#
_cell.length_a   1.000
_cell.length_b   1.000
_cell.length_c   1.000
_cell.angle_alpha   90.00
_cell.angle_beta   90.00
_cell.angle_gamma   90.00
#
_symmetry.space_group_name_H-M   'P 1'
#
loop_
_entity.id
_entity.type
_entity.pdbx_description
1 polymer ?
#
loop_
_entity_poly.entity_id
_entity_poly.type
_entity_poly.pdbx_seq_one_letter_code
_entity_poly.pdbx_strand_id
1 'polypeptide(L)'
;LVILDEVGRGTATYDGISIAWAATEYLHNEVRARTLFATHYHELTTLADHLPRVANVHVAVDERDGEVTFLRTVRDGPTNRSYGVHVADLAGVPDPVVSRADEVLDRLREEKAIEARGSRSGGSGDGAGPGDGDTGGTQQVVFDLSSGSFSEGADADGRSAADASTSEAGRNGATAGSTSPGSDATARAAGDSVETTEAAAADRLDPETRAVIEELSDVDVASTPPVELLSRVQEWQERLD
;
A
#
# COMPACT_ATOMS: atom_id res chain seq x y z
N LEU A 1 5.93 -16.94 9.02
CA LEU A 1 5.22 -16.63 7.76
C LEU A 1 5.00 -15.13 7.76
N VAL A 2 5.42 -14.44 6.71
CA VAL A 2 5.23 -12.99 6.52
C VAL A 2 4.27 -12.79 5.36
N ILE A 3 3.31 -11.88 5.49
CA ILE A 3 2.39 -11.49 4.44
C ILE A 3 2.51 -9.98 4.29
N LEU A 4 2.89 -9.53 3.09
CA LEU A 4 2.95 -8.14 2.71
C LEU A 4 1.88 -7.89 1.67
N ASP A 5 1.10 -6.83 1.87
CA ASP A 5 0.04 -6.42 0.96
C ASP A 5 0.24 -4.95 0.62
N GLU A 6 0.61 -4.68 -0.63
CA GLU A 6 0.68 -3.35 -1.22
C GLU A 6 1.58 -2.33 -0.45
N VAL A 7 2.66 -2.84 0.14
CA VAL A 7 3.69 -2.02 0.80
C VAL A 7 4.26 -0.99 -0.18
N GLY A 8 4.29 0.28 0.23
CA GLY A 8 4.86 1.38 -0.55
C GLY A 8 3.83 2.33 -1.19
N ARG A 9 2.52 2.05 -1.13
CA ARG A 9 1.48 2.88 -1.75
C ARG A 9 1.30 4.31 -1.20
N GLY A 10 1.72 4.57 0.05
CA GLY A 10 1.44 5.84 0.75
C GLY A 10 2.42 6.98 0.48
N THR A 11 3.34 6.84 -0.48
CA THR A 11 4.41 7.79 -0.77
C THR A 11 4.55 7.99 -2.29
N ALA A 12 5.49 8.85 -2.71
CA ALA A 12 5.85 9.00 -4.12
C ALA A 12 6.19 7.63 -4.74
N THR A 13 5.84 7.44 -6.02
CA THR A 13 5.94 6.14 -6.70
C THR A 13 7.32 5.49 -6.54
N TYR A 14 8.39 6.27 -6.72
CA TYR A 14 9.76 5.76 -6.60
C TYR A 14 10.16 5.41 -5.17
N ASP A 15 9.73 6.20 -4.21
CA ASP A 15 9.97 5.90 -2.79
C ASP A 15 9.25 4.58 -2.43
N GLY A 16 8.02 4.42 -2.91
CA GLY A 16 7.21 3.23 -2.71
C GLY A 16 7.87 1.96 -3.27
N ILE A 17 8.31 2.02 -4.54
CA ILE A 17 9.04 0.93 -5.19
C ILE A 17 10.34 0.63 -4.43
N SER A 18 11.10 1.66 -4.07
CA SER A 18 12.40 1.49 -3.37
C SER A 18 12.23 0.81 -2.01
N ILE A 19 11.22 1.21 -1.24
CA ILE A 19 10.91 0.60 0.05
C ILE A 19 10.48 -0.86 -0.13
N ALA A 20 9.58 -1.14 -1.07
CA ALA A 20 9.11 -2.49 -1.35
C ALA A 20 10.25 -3.42 -1.80
N TRP A 21 11.15 -2.90 -2.64
CA TRP A 21 12.35 -3.59 -3.11
C TRP A 21 13.28 -3.95 -1.94
N ALA A 22 13.70 -2.95 -1.16
CA ALA A 22 14.62 -3.14 -0.03
C ALA A 22 14.01 -4.08 1.03
N ALA A 23 12.71 -3.99 1.29
CA ALA A 23 12.01 -4.91 2.18
C ALA A 23 12.06 -6.36 1.67
N THR A 24 11.87 -6.56 0.36
CA THR A 24 11.95 -7.88 -0.27
C THR A 24 13.37 -8.46 -0.15
N GLU A 25 14.39 -7.67 -0.46
CA GLU A 25 15.79 -8.08 -0.33
C GLU A 25 16.15 -8.44 1.11
N TYR A 26 15.76 -7.62 2.08
CA TYR A 26 16.01 -7.89 3.50
C TYR A 26 15.32 -9.16 3.98
N LEU A 27 14.04 -9.35 3.61
CA LEU A 27 13.31 -10.58 3.94
C LEU A 27 13.93 -11.81 3.29
N HIS A 28 14.42 -11.67 2.05
CA HIS A 28 15.07 -12.75 1.33
C HIS A 28 16.45 -13.10 1.91
N ASN A 29 17.34 -12.12 2.09
CA ASN A 29 18.76 -12.31 2.42
C ASN A 29 18.98 -12.57 3.91
N GLU A 30 18.37 -11.75 4.77
CA GLU A 30 18.61 -11.73 6.21
C GLU A 30 17.60 -12.61 6.96
N VAL A 31 16.31 -12.29 6.84
CA VAL A 31 15.27 -12.94 7.65
C VAL A 31 15.01 -14.38 7.21
N ARG A 32 15.05 -14.62 5.88
CA ARG A 32 14.82 -15.92 5.24
C ARG A 32 13.48 -16.56 5.64
N ALA A 33 12.49 -15.74 5.95
CA ALA A 33 11.14 -16.19 6.25
C ALA A 33 10.42 -16.61 4.97
N ARG A 34 9.46 -17.54 5.09
CA ARG A 34 8.44 -17.73 4.06
C ARG A 34 7.59 -16.46 3.98
N THR A 35 7.56 -15.84 2.81
CA THR A 35 6.91 -14.56 2.55
C THR A 35 5.97 -14.67 1.36
N LEU A 36 4.76 -14.13 1.50
CA LEU A 36 3.87 -13.81 0.39
C LEU A 36 3.83 -12.30 0.26
N PHE A 37 4.06 -11.78 -0.94
CA PHE A 37 4.01 -10.36 -1.21
C PHE A 37 3.05 -10.09 -2.38
N ALA A 38 1.88 -9.53 -2.07
CA ALA A 38 0.97 -8.97 -3.06
C ALA A 38 1.36 -7.52 -3.36
N THR A 39 1.58 -7.18 -4.63
CA THR A 39 2.00 -5.84 -5.05
C THR A 39 1.45 -5.49 -6.42
N HIS A 40 1.21 -4.19 -6.65
CA HIS A 40 0.93 -3.62 -7.96
C HIS A 40 2.19 -3.18 -8.72
N TYR A 41 3.38 -3.24 -8.11
CA TYR A 41 4.63 -2.85 -8.75
C TYR A 41 5.17 -3.95 -9.66
N HIS A 42 5.04 -3.77 -10.97
CA HIS A 42 5.58 -4.71 -11.96
C HIS A 42 7.11 -4.77 -11.93
N GLU A 43 7.76 -3.68 -11.53
CA GLU A 43 9.22 -3.55 -11.44
C GLU A 43 9.82 -4.63 -10.52
N LEU A 44 9.11 -4.96 -9.43
CA LEU A 44 9.55 -5.98 -8.47
C LEU A 44 9.58 -7.40 -9.06
N THR A 45 8.92 -7.67 -10.19
CA THR A 45 8.94 -9.00 -10.80
C THR A 45 10.35 -9.41 -11.25
N THR A 46 11.20 -8.44 -11.58
CA THR A 46 12.60 -8.69 -11.98
C THR A 46 13.47 -9.22 -10.84
N LEU A 47 13.02 -9.09 -9.58
CA LEU A 47 13.74 -9.64 -8.43
C LEU A 47 13.90 -11.16 -8.50
N ALA A 48 12.99 -11.87 -9.14
CA ALA A 48 13.09 -13.32 -9.33
C ALA A 48 14.31 -13.74 -10.18
N ASP A 49 14.83 -12.83 -11.01
CA ASP A 49 16.02 -13.09 -11.84
C ASP A 49 17.32 -13.02 -11.02
N HIS A 50 17.30 -12.33 -9.87
CA HIS A 50 18.47 -12.05 -9.05
C HIS A 50 18.44 -12.71 -7.67
N LEU A 51 17.25 -13.00 -7.14
CA LEU A 51 17.04 -13.60 -5.83
C LEU A 51 16.59 -15.06 -6.00
N PRO A 52 17.47 -16.05 -5.78
CA PRO A 52 17.24 -17.45 -6.17
C PRO A 52 16.09 -18.16 -5.43
N ARG A 53 15.55 -17.56 -4.35
CA ARG A 53 14.39 -18.10 -3.61
C ARG A 53 13.12 -17.29 -3.86
N VAL A 54 13.15 -16.30 -4.73
CA VAL A 54 11.97 -15.53 -5.14
C VAL A 54 11.37 -16.17 -6.38
N ALA A 55 10.05 -16.32 -6.39
CA ALA A 55 9.31 -16.81 -7.54
C ALA A 55 8.12 -15.89 -7.78
N ASN A 56 7.90 -15.52 -9.04
CA ASN A 56 6.72 -14.75 -9.43
C ASN A 56 5.53 -15.68 -9.61
N VAL A 57 4.39 -15.26 -9.07
CA VAL A 57 3.08 -15.83 -9.34
C VAL A 57 2.10 -14.68 -9.56
N HIS A 58 1.01 -14.94 -10.27
CA HIS A 58 -0.04 -13.95 -10.51
C HIS A 58 -1.43 -14.60 -10.46
N VAL A 59 -2.46 -13.78 -10.24
CA VAL A 59 -3.85 -14.23 -10.37
C VAL A 59 -4.22 -14.23 -11.85
N ALA A 60 -4.69 -15.37 -12.34
CA ALA A 60 -5.06 -15.59 -13.72
C ALA A 60 -6.29 -14.79 -14.12
N VAL A 61 -6.25 -14.30 -15.36
CA VAL A 61 -7.29 -13.50 -15.99
C VAL A 61 -7.59 -14.12 -17.35
N ASP A 62 -8.88 -14.25 -17.69
CA ASP A 62 -9.34 -14.64 -19.02
C ASP A 62 -9.89 -13.40 -19.73
N GLU A 63 -9.44 -13.16 -20.96
CA GLU A 63 -9.89 -12.04 -21.79
C GLU A 63 -10.60 -12.60 -23.02
N ARG A 64 -11.87 -12.26 -23.22
CA ARG A 64 -12.65 -12.67 -24.40
C ARG A 64 -13.56 -11.55 -24.84
N ASP A 65 -13.52 -11.21 -26.13
CA ASP A 65 -14.42 -10.22 -26.73
C ASP A 65 -14.44 -8.85 -26.01
N GLY A 66 -13.32 -8.47 -25.38
CA GLY A 66 -13.21 -7.23 -24.59
C GLY A 66 -13.67 -7.35 -23.13
N GLU A 67 -14.23 -8.50 -22.75
CA GLU A 67 -14.60 -8.81 -21.37
C GLU A 67 -13.46 -9.49 -20.62
N VAL A 68 -13.17 -9.02 -19.41
CA VAL A 68 -12.11 -9.56 -18.55
C VAL A 68 -12.75 -10.29 -17.36
N THR A 69 -12.41 -11.57 -17.20
CA THR A 69 -12.86 -12.41 -16.10
C THR A 69 -11.70 -12.80 -15.19
N PHE A 70 -11.80 -12.47 -13.90
CA PHE A 70 -10.82 -12.86 -12.89
C PHE A 70 -11.05 -14.31 -12.45
N LEU A 71 -10.14 -15.22 -12.82
CA LEU A 71 -10.30 -16.67 -12.60
C LEU A 71 -10.04 -17.13 -11.16
N ARG A 72 -9.70 -16.20 -10.25
CA ARG A 72 -9.31 -16.47 -8.83
C ARG A 72 -8.30 -17.61 -8.66
N THR A 73 -7.50 -17.85 -9.69
CA THR A 73 -6.58 -18.98 -9.78
C THR A 73 -5.17 -18.43 -9.85
N VAL A 74 -4.28 -18.87 -8.95
CA VAL A 74 -2.86 -18.48 -9.01
C VAL A 74 -2.14 -19.29 -10.08
N ARG A 75 -1.33 -18.63 -10.89
CA ARG A 75 -0.48 -19.22 -11.94
C ARG A 75 0.97 -18.78 -11.74
N ASP A 76 1.90 -19.64 -12.16
CA ASP A 76 3.32 -19.32 -12.14
C ASP A 76 3.67 -18.22 -13.15
N GLY A 77 4.73 -17.48 -12.84
CA GLY A 77 5.26 -16.39 -13.65
C GLY A 77 4.68 -15.03 -13.29
N PRO A 78 5.31 -13.94 -13.77
CA PRO A 78 4.82 -12.59 -13.59
C PRO A 78 3.62 -12.29 -14.49
N THR A 79 2.82 -11.29 -14.13
CA THR A 79 1.85 -10.68 -15.05
C THR A 79 2.52 -9.57 -15.85
N ASN A 80 2.13 -9.43 -17.13
CA ASN A 80 2.59 -8.37 -18.03
C ASN A 80 1.53 -7.28 -18.28
N ARG A 81 0.40 -7.33 -17.57
CA ARG A 81 -0.72 -6.40 -17.73
C ARG A 81 -1.29 -5.95 -16.40
N SER A 82 -1.79 -4.72 -16.39
CA SER A 82 -2.59 -4.14 -15.32
C SER A 82 -3.99 -3.90 -15.85
N TYR A 83 -4.99 -4.23 -15.02
CA TYR A 83 -6.41 -4.20 -15.37
C TYR A 83 -7.17 -3.09 -14.65
N GLY A 84 -6.47 -2.05 -14.17
CA GLY A 84 -7.06 -1.03 -13.31
C GLY A 84 -8.29 -0.32 -13.90
N VAL A 85 -8.25 0.05 -15.18
CA VAL A 85 -9.40 0.70 -15.86
C VAL A 85 -10.55 -0.29 -16.04
N HIS A 86 -10.25 -1.55 -16.40
CA HIS A 86 -11.27 -2.60 -16.51
C HIS A 86 -11.94 -2.91 -15.17
N VAL A 87 -11.17 -2.92 -14.08
CA VAL A 87 -11.70 -3.10 -12.73
C VAL A 87 -12.62 -1.93 -12.36
N ALA A 88 -12.32 -0.70 -12.79
CA ALA A 88 -13.18 0.46 -12.58
C ALA A 88 -14.50 0.33 -13.33
N ASP A 89 -14.47 -0.12 -14.59
CA ASP A 89 -15.67 -0.43 -15.39
C ASP A 89 -16.55 -1.48 -14.70
N LEU A 90 -15.96 -2.60 -14.29
CA LEU A 90 -16.65 -3.65 -13.54
C LEU A 90 -17.22 -3.17 -12.19
N ALA A 91 -16.60 -2.15 -11.58
CA ALA A 91 -17.07 -1.51 -10.36
C ALA A 91 -18.18 -0.47 -10.59
N GLY A 92 -18.66 -0.32 -11.83
CA GLY A 92 -19.75 0.61 -12.17
C GLY A 92 -19.32 2.07 -12.25
N VAL A 93 -18.04 2.34 -12.50
CA VAL A 93 -17.59 3.71 -12.80
C VAL A 93 -18.23 4.15 -14.12
N PRO A 94 -18.79 5.38 -14.22
CA PRO A 94 -19.53 5.79 -15.41
C PRO A 94 -18.73 5.70 -16.73
N ASP A 95 -19.36 5.24 -17.81
CA ASP A 95 -18.73 5.07 -19.13
C ASP A 95 -17.91 6.28 -19.63
N PRO A 96 -18.36 7.55 -19.45
CA PRO A 96 -17.56 8.69 -19.88
C PRO A 96 -16.23 8.82 -19.13
N VAL A 97 -16.17 8.34 -17.88
CA VAL A 97 -14.95 8.34 -17.05
C VAL A 97 -14.04 7.19 -17.47
N VAL A 98 -14.58 5.98 -17.64
CA VAL A 98 -13.83 4.80 -18.10
C VAL A 98 -13.20 5.08 -19.47
N SER A 99 -14.01 5.53 -20.43
CA SER A 99 -13.55 5.87 -21.78
C SER A 99 -12.43 6.90 -21.75
N ARG A 100 -12.57 7.92 -20.91
CA ARG A 100 -11.54 8.96 -20.76
C ARG A 100 -10.26 8.42 -20.11
N ALA A 101 -10.39 7.52 -19.14
CA ALA A 101 -9.25 6.88 -18.49
C ALA A 101 -8.45 6.04 -19.48
N ASP A 102 -9.11 5.31 -20.37
CA ASP A 102 -8.46 4.55 -21.46
C ASP A 102 -7.70 5.48 -22.41
N GLU A 103 -8.32 6.57 -22.88
CA GLU A 103 -7.64 7.55 -23.74
C GLU A 103 -6.38 8.15 -23.07
N VAL A 104 -6.46 8.45 -21.78
CA VAL A 104 -5.33 8.99 -21.02
C VAL A 104 -4.23 7.93 -20.87
N LEU A 105 -4.61 6.69 -20.57
CA LEU A 105 -3.67 5.57 -20.43
C LEU A 105 -2.92 5.30 -21.73
N ASP A 106 -3.63 5.32 -22.87
CA ASP A 106 -3.03 5.12 -24.20
C ASP A 106 -2.03 6.23 -24.54
N ARG A 107 -2.37 7.49 -24.23
CA ARG A 107 -1.44 8.61 -24.40
C ARG A 107 -0.19 8.46 -23.55
N LEU A 108 -0.32 8.12 -22.27
CA LEU A 108 0.82 7.93 -21.37
C LEU A 108 1.73 6.78 -21.82
N ARG A 109 1.16 5.73 -22.42
CA ARG A 109 1.92 4.63 -23.02
C ARG A 109 2.67 5.06 -24.27
N GLU A 110 2.04 5.87 -25.12
CA GLU A 110 2.66 6.39 -26.34
C GLU A 110 3.82 7.34 -26.02
N GLU A 111 3.64 8.27 -25.09
CA GLU A 111 4.68 9.18 -24.61
C GLU A 111 5.91 8.42 -24.08
N LYS A 112 5.68 7.42 -23.21
CA LYS A 112 6.76 6.54 -22.72
C LYS A 112 7.47 5.77 -23.84
N ALA A 113 6.73 5.30 -24.85
CA ALA A 113 7.31 4.59 -25.98
C ALA A 113 8.18 5.51 -26.86
N ILE A 114 7.81 6.78 -27.01
CA ILE A 114 8.58 7.79 -27.75
C ILE A 114 9.89 8.10 -27.00
N GLU A 115 9.83 8.35 -25.69
CA GLU A 115 11.03 8.59 -24.87
C GLU A 115 12.01 7.41 -24.92
N ALA A 116 11.51 6.18 -24.81
CA ALA A 116 12.33 4.96 -24.90
C ALA A 116 13.00 4.76 -26.27
N ARG A 117 12.43 5.32 -27.35
CA ARG A 117 13.03 5.31 -28.69
C ARG A 117 14.01 6.47 -28.90
N GLY A 118 13.71 7.65 -28.36
CA GLY A 118 14.59 8.82 -28.41
C GLY A 118 15.93 8.59 -27.70
N SER A 119 15.90 7.92 -26.54
CA SER A 119 17.11 7.56 -25.79
C SER A 119 18.03 6.58 -26.54
N ARG A 120 17.48 5.69 -27.39
CA ARG A 120 18.27 4.74 -28.20
C ARG A 120 18.85 5.33 -29.48
N SER A 121 18.40 6.52 -29.90
CA SER A 121 18.82 7.17 -31.15
C SER A 121 19.79 8.35 -30.94
N GLY A 122 20.17 8.68 -29.70
CA GLY A 122 20.99 9.85 -29.34
C GLY A 122 22.52 9.66 -29.40
N GLY A 123 23.03 8.71 -30.19
CA GLY A 123 24.46 8.41 -30.30
C GLY A 123 25.06 8.80 -31.64
N SER A 124 25.07 10.10 -32.00
CA SER A 124 26.04 10.78 -32.89
C SER A 124 25.54 12.19 -33.24
N GLY A 125 26.16 13.23 -32.67
CA GLY A 125 25.92 14.61 -33.09
C GLY A 125 26.46 15.64 -32.10
N ASP A 126 27.66 16.14 -32.39
CA ASP A 126 28.24 17.34 -31.78
C ASP A 126 27.25 18.53 -31.84
N GLY A 127 27.09 19.28 -30.74
CA GLY A 127 26.37 20.55 -30.77
C GLY A 127 25.95 21.11 -29.42
N ALA A 128 26.45 22.29 -29.10
CA ALA A 128 26.31 23.02 -27.83
C ALA A 128 24.91 23.62 -27.55
N GLY A 129 24.60 23.85 -26.27
CA GLY A 129 23.68 24.92 -25.84
C GLY A 129 22.64 24.52 -24.76
N PRO A 130 22.43 25.33 -23.69
CA PRO A 130 21.75 24.94 -22.46
C PRO A 130 20.24 25.23 -22.46
N GLY A 131 19.46 24.53 -21.64
CA GLY A 131 18.05 24.82 -21.43
C GLY A 131 17.48 24.14 -20.20
N ASP A 132 17.04 24.96 -19.24
CA ASP A 132 16.20 24.60 -18.09
C ASP A 132 14.96 23.82 -18.54
N GLY A 133 14.61 22.79 -17.76
CA GLY A 133 13.41 21.99 -17.97
C GLY A 133 13.25 20.93 -16.88
N ASP A 134 12.91 21.38 -15.68
CA ASP A 134 12.28 20.56 -14.65
C ASP A 134 11.11 19.77 -15.26
N THR A 135 11.35 18.50 -15.58
CA THR A 135 10.35 17.60 -16.16
C THR A 135 10.10 16.47 -15.17
N GLY A 136 9.32 16.77 -14.12
CA GLY A 136 8.78 15.80 -13.17
C GLY A 136 7.68 14.92 -13.78
N GLY A 137 7.94 14.32 -14.94
CA GLY A 137 7.09 13.28 -15.53
C GLY A 137 7.48 11.92 -14.95
N THR A 138 6.51 11.11 -14.54
CA THR A 138 6.72 9.77 -14.00
C THR A 138 7.37 8.86 -15.04
N GLN A 139 8.71 8.90 -15.07
CA GLN A 139 9.56 7.96 -15.77
C GLN A 139 9.10 6.55 -15.36
N GLN A 140 8.80 5.70 -16.33
CA GLN A 140 8.86 4.26 -16.07
C GLN A 140 10.26 3.83 -16.51
N VAL A 141 11.23 4.11 -15.64
CA VAL A 141 12.60 3.69 -15.84
C VAL A 141 12.70 2.20 -15.59
N VAL A 142 13.23 1.49 -16.58
CA VAL A 142 13.83 0.18 -16.38
C VAL A 142 14.99 0.41 -15.41
N PHE A 143 14.85 -0.02 -14.16
CA PHE A 143 15.93 0.00 -13.19
C PHE A 143 17.14 -0.73 -13.80
N ASP A 144 18.31 -0.09 -13.83
CA ASP A 144 19.57 -0.75 -14.15
C ASP A 144 20.01 -1.54 -12.91
N LEU A 145 19.77 -2.85 -12.97
CA LEU A 145 19.91 -3.83 -11.87
C LEU A 145 21.37 -4.18 -11.55
N SER A 146 22.35 -3.46 -12.10
CA SER A 146 23.78 -3.77 -11.94
C SER A 146 24.45 -3.19 -10.68
N SER A 147 23.77 -2.39 -9.86
CA SER A 147 24.41 -1.63 -8.76
C SER A 147 23.94 -1.95 -7.33
N GLY A 148 23.05 -2.91 -7.14
CA GLY A 148 22.41 -3.19 -5.85
C GLY A 148 22.89 -4.44 -5.12
N SER A 149 24.16 -4.84 -5.18
CA SER A 149 24.65 -5.86 -4.24
C SER A 149 25.02 -5.18 -2.93
N PHE A 150 24.33 -5.49 -1.82
CA PHE A 150 24.88 -5.26 -0.50
C PHE A 150 26.24 -5.96 -0.43
N SER A 151 27.31 -5.18 -0.42
CA SER A 151 28.65 -5.71 -0.22
C SER A 151 28.72 -6.25 1.21
N GLU A 152 28.93 -7.57 1.32
CA GLU A 152 29.30 -8.23 2.57
C GLU A 152 30.61 -7.59 3.08
N GLY A 153 30.50 -6.74 4.10
CA GLY A 153 31.63 -6.29 4.89
C GLY A 153 32.05 -7.39 5.85
N ALA A 154 32.68 -8.44 5.33
CA ALA A 154 33.43 -9.40 6.13
C ALA A 154 34.93 -9.14 5.91
N ASP A 155 35.56 -8.46 6.87
CA ASP A 155 36.98 -8.68 7.18
C ASP A 155 37.14 -8.70 8.69
N ALA A 156 37.45 -9.90 9.17
CA ALA A 156 37.95 -10.17 10.51
C ALA A 156 39.43 -9.82 10.57
N ASP A 157 39.91 -9.27 11.68
CA ASP A 157 41.05 -9.84 12.40
C ASP A 157 41.31 -9.12 13.73
N GLY A 158 41.48 -9.92 14.78
CA GLY A 158 41.56 -9.46 16.16
C GLY A 158 42.95 -9.09 16.66
N ARG A 159 43.00 -8.58 17.90
CA ARG A 159 43.87 -9.04 19.02
C ARG A 159 43.86 -8.05 20.20
N SER A 160 43.42 -8.58 21.35
CA SER A 160 44.06 -8.56 22.67
C SER A 160 44.49 -7.25 23.37
N ALA A 161 44.08 -7.23 24.65
CA ALA A 161 44.77 -6.75 25.85
C ALA A 161 44.67 -5.26 26.25
N ALA A 162 44.01 -5.07 27.40
CA ALA A 162 44.46 -4.36 28.60
C ALA A 162 45.12 -2.98 28.45
N ASP A 163 44.54 -1.96 29.09
CA ASP A 163 45.05 -1.52 30.41
C ASP A 163 44.02 -0.67 31.17
N ALA A 164 44.16 -0.75 32.49
CA ALA A 164 43.51 -0.02 33.57
C ALA A 164 43.61 1.52 33.38
N SER A 165 42.77 2.33 34.02
CA SER A 165 42.83 2.48 35.47
C SER A 165 41.82 3.52 35.97
N THR A 166 41.21 3.18 37.12
CA THR A 166 40.98 4.00 38.34
C THR A 166 40.30 5.36 38.20
N SER A 167 39.32 5.75 39.01
CA SER A 167 39.15 5.60 40.47
C SER A 167 37.65 5.75 40.83
N GLU A 168 37.07 4.88 41.67
CA GLU A 168 36.85 5.10 43.13
C GLU A 168 36.24 6.47 43.47
N ALA A 169 35.23 6.66 44.31
CA ALA A 169 34.40 5.87 45.20
C ALA A 169 33.19 6.81 45.49
N GLY A 170 31.95 6.37 45.64
CA GLY A 170 31.49 5.63 46.80
C GLY A 170 30.64 6.53 47.73
N ARG A 171 29.44 6.02 48.03
CA ARG A 171 28.67 6.14 49.30
C ARG A 171 27.58 7.22 49.41
N ASN A 172 26.35 6.69 49.35
CA ASN A 172 25.26 6.72 50.35
C ASN A 172 24.80 8.05 50.97
N GLY A 173 23.47 8.22 51.00
CA GLY A 173 22.81 8.76 52.19
C GLY A 173 21.51 9.55 51.94
N ALA A 174 20.42 8.99 52.44
CA ALA A 174 19.05 9.50 52.56
C ALA A 174 18.86 10.96 53.03
N THR A 175 17.69 11.54 52.73
CA THR A 175 16.67 12.20 53.62
C THR A 175 15.82 13.20 52.81
N ALA A 176 14.48 13.03 52.74
CA ALA A 176 13.42 13.79 53.44
C ALA A 176 13.52 15.33 53.28
N GLY A 177 12.51 16.13 52.92
CA GLY A 177 11.06 15.98 52.76
C GLY A 177 10.44 17.38 52.55
N SER A 178 9.10 17.47 52.67
CA SER A 178 8.22 18.67 52.70
C SER A 178 7.71 19.13 51.33
N THR A 179 6.41 19.33 51.01
CA THR A 179 5.09 19.38 51.68
C THR A 179 4.07 19.64 50.54
N SER A 180 3.08 18.79 50.21
CA SER A 180 1.64 18.76 50.65
C SER A 180 0.90 20.12 50.67
N PRO A 181 -0.45 20.21 50.54
CA PRO A 181 -1.52 19.18 50.45
C PRO A 181 -2.53 19.48 49.27
N GLY A 182 -3.63 18.78 49.01
CA GLY A 182 -4.40 17.86 49.83
C GLY A 182 -5.48 17.09 49.07
N SER A 183 -5.95 16.09 49.80
CA SER A 183 -7.11 15.23 49.65
C SER A 183 -8.43 16.04 49.60
N ASP A 184 -9.62 15.48 49.36
CA ASP A 184 -10.07 14.14 49.65
C ASP A 184 -11.34 13.82 48.86
N ALA A 185 -11.57 12.52 48.72
CA ALA A 185 -12.80 11.93 48.24
C ALA A 185 -13.98 12.23 49.19
N THR A 186 -15.21 12.16 48.69
CA THR A 186 -16.20 11.20 49.21
C THR A 186 -17.44 11.14 48.33
N ALA A 187 -17.97 9.92 48.27
CA ALA A 187 -19.10 9.45 47.48
C ALA A 187 -20.46 10.03 47.89
N ARG A 188 -21.42 10.05 46.96
CA ARG A 188 -22.61 9.16 46.94
C ARG A 188 -23.66 9.59 45.90
N ALA A 189 -24.07 8.59 45.11
CA ALA A 189 -25.43 8.26 44.67
C ALA A 189 -26.38 9.34 44.10
N ALA A 190 -26.57 9.28 42.78
CA ALA A 190 -27.83 9.37 42.01
C ALA A 190 -27.42 9.05 40.55
N GLY A 191 -27.97 8.09 39.80
CA GLY A 191 -29.35 7.65 39.76
C GLY A 191 -30.17 8.58 38.87
N ASP A 192 -29.82 8.75 37.58
CA ASP A 192 -30.81 8.96 36.50
C ASP A 192 -30.19 8.89 35.09
N SER A 193 -30.81 8.09 34.23
CA SER A 193 -30.98 8.24 32.78
C SER A 193 -29.80 8.71 31.89
N VAL A 194 -29.11 7.75 31.27
CA VAL A 194 -28.38 7.96 29.98
C VAL A 194 -28.90 6.97 28.92
N GLU A 195 -30.20 6.68 28.96
CA GLU A 195 -30.83 5.66 28.08
C GLU A 195 -31.96 6.23 27.22
N THR A 196 -31.96 7.54 26.95
CA THR A 196 -33.11 8.21 26.30
C THR A 196 -32.79 9.12 25.11
N THR A 197 -31.60 9.02 24.50
CA THR A 197 -31.28 9.85 23.31
C THR A 197 -31.38 9.11 21.97
N GLU A 198 -31.19 7.79 21.91
CA GLU A 198 -31.33 7.04 20.64
C GLU A 198 -32.80 6.77 20.28
N ALA A 199 -33.64 6.43 21.28
CA ALA A 199 -35.06 6.16 21.06
C ALA A 199 -35.85 7.41 20.59
N ALA A 200 -35.40 8.62 20.93
CA ALA A 200 -36.06 9.87 20.56
C ALA A 200 -35.70 10.36 19.13
N ALA A 201 -34.63 9.84 18.52
CA ALA A 201 -34.23 10.16 17.16
C ALA A 201 -34.80 9.18 16.12
N ALA A 202 -34.97 7.90 16.51
CA ALA A 202 -35.57 6.87 15.65
C ALA A 202 -37.03 7.16 15.26
N ASP A 203 -37.72 8.03 16.00
CA ASP A 203 -39.12 8.41 15.77
C ASP A 203 -39.29 9.60 14.79
N ARG A 204 -38.19 10.11 14.23
CA ARG A 204 -38.20 11.21 13.23
C ARG A 204 -37.86 10.77 11.81
N LEU A 205 -37.47 9.50 11.63
CA LEU A 205 -37.17 8.95 10.32
C LEU A 205 -38.46 8.51 9.65
N ASP A 206 -38.60 8.86 8.38
CA ASP A 206 -39.70 8.35 7.57
C ASP A 206 -39.62 6.81 7.49
N PRO A 207 -40.76 6.14 7.22
CA PRO A 207 -40.81 4.68 7.19
C PRO A 207 -39.82 4.04 6.21
N GLU A 208 -39.47 4.71 5.13
CA GLU A 208 -38.61 4.20 4.07
C GLU A 208 -37.14 4.26 4.48
N THR A 209 -36.70 5.38 5.07
CA THR A 209 -35.38 5.50 5.71
C THR A 209 -35.17 4.45 6.79
N ARG A 210 -36.19 4.13 7.59
CA ARG A 210 -36.08 3.10 8.63
C ARG A 210 -35.89 1.70 8.03
N ALA A 211 -36.63 1.38 6.97
CA ALA A 211 -36.50 0.10 6.28
C ALA A 211 -35.11 -0.08 5.66
N VAL A 212 -34.57 0.98 5.04
CA VAL A 212 -33.21 0.94 4.48
C VAL A 212 -32.15 0.74 5.57
N ILE A 213 -32.28 1.36 6.74
CA ILE A 213 -31.35 1.17 7.86
C ILE A 213 -31.37 -0.27 8.38
N GLU A 214 -32.55 -0.88 8.48
CA GLU A 214 -32.71 -2.28 8.90
C GLU A 214 -32.04 -3.21 7.88
N GLU A 215 -32.33 -3.02 6.59
CA GLU A 215 -31.69 -3.79 5.52
C GLU A 215 -30.16 -3.62 5.51
N LEU A 216 -29.66 -2.39 5.68
CA LEU A 216 -28.22 -2.09 5.74
C LEU A 216 -27.54 -2.79 6.93
N SER A 217 -28.23 -2.86 8.07
CA SER A 217 -27.70 -3.50 9.29
C SER A 217 -27.56 -5.01 9.18
N ASP A 218 -28.36 -5.64 8.32
CA ASP A 218 -28.35 -7.09 8.07
C ASP A 218 -27.38 -7.51 6.95
N VAL A 219 -26.78 -6.56 6.21
CA VAL A 219 -25.82 -6.89 5.15
C VAL A 219 -24.48 -7.34 5.71
N ASP A 220 -24.14 -8.60 5.43
CA ASP A 220 -22.80 -9.14 5.68
C ASP A 220 -21.83 -8.71 4.57
N VAL A 221 -21.06 -7.66 4.86
CA VAL A 221 -20.04 -7.09 3.97
C VAL A 221 -18.91 -8.09 3.66
N ALA A 222 -18.64 -9.04 4.56
CA ALA A 222 -17.50 -9.97 4.40
C ALA A 222 -17.80 -11.11 3.42
N SER A 223 -19.06 -11.49 3.26
CA SER A 223 -19.48 -12.60 2.40
C SER A 223 -20.22 -12.15 1.13
N THR A 224 -20.69 -10.90 1.08
CA THR A 224 -21.37 -10.37 -0.11
C THR A 224 -20.36 -9.92 -1.18
N PRO A 225 -20.52 -10.35 -2.44
CA PRO A 225 -19.70 -9.87 -3.56
C PRO A 225 -19.76 -8.34 -3.73
N PRO A 226 -18.64 -7.66 -4.08
CA PRO A 226 -18.60 -6.19 -4.20
C PRO A 226 -19.62 -5.61 -5.20
N VAL A 227 -19.86 -6.29 -6.32
CA VAL A 227 -20.85 -5.86 -7.32
C VAL A 227 -22.26 -5.88 -6.74
N GLU A 228 -22.59 -6.88 -5.93
CA GLU A 228 -23.90 -7.01 -5.28
C GLU A 228 -24.10 -5.95 -4.20
N LEU A 229 -23.03 -5.59 -3.47
CA LEU A 229 -23.06 -4.46 -2.52
C LEU A 229 -23.32 -3.12 -3.24
N LEU A 230 -22.67 -2.90 -4.38
CA LEU A 230 -22.86 -1.69 -5.18
C LEU A 230 -24.27 -1.59 -5.74
N SER A 231 -24.84 -2.70 -6.24
CA SER A 231 -26.24 -2.74 -6.68
C SER A 231 -27.21 -2.43 -5.54
N ARG A 232 -27.01 -3.00 -4.35
CA ARG A 232 -27.85 -2.69 -3.17
C ARG A 232 -27.78 -1.23 -2.75
N VAL A 233 -26.59 -0.63 -2.79
CA VAL A 233 -26.42 0.80 -2.49
C VAL A 233 -27.19 1.68 -3.47
N GLN A 234 -27.17 1.36 -4.77
CA GLN A 234 -27.96 2.08 -5.78
C GLN A 234 -29.47 1.94 -5.53
N GLU A 235 -29.95 0.73 -5.25
CA GLU A 235 -31.36 0.49 -4.92
C GLU A 235 -31.82 1.26 -3.68
N TRP A 236 -30.99 1.35 -2.64
CA TRP A 236 -31.30 2.14 -1.45
C TRP A 236 -31.27 3.63 -1.72
N GLN A 237 -30.37 4.14 -2.56
CA GLN A 237 -30.35 5.54 -2.96
C GLN A 237 -31.63 5.93 -3.72
N GLU A 238 -32.07 5.10 -4.67
CA GLU A 238 -33.31 5.33 -5.42
C GLU A 238 -34.58 5.34 -4.55
N ARG A 239 -34.57 4.63 -3.42
CA ARG A 239 -35.68 4.60 -2.45
C ARG A 239 -35.70 5.80 -1.52
N LEU A 240 -34.60 6.51 -1.37
CA LEU A 240 -34.46 7.63 -0.43
C LEU A 240 -34.51 9.01 -1.11
N ASP A 241 -34.41 9.07 -2.43
CA ASP A 241 -34.57 10.26 -3.28
C ASP A 241 -36.05 10.55 -3.63
#